data_AF-A0A367VL63-F1
#
_entry.id   AF-A0A367VL63-F1
#
_cell.length_a   1.000
_cell.length_b   1.000
_cell.length_c   1.000
_cell.angle_alpha   90.00
_cell.angle_beta   90.00
_cell.angle_gamma   90.00
#
_symmetry.space_group_name_H-M   'P 1'
#
loop_
_entity.id
_entity.type
_entity.pdbx_description
1 polymer ?
#
loop_
_entity_poly.entity_id
_entity_poly.type
_entity_poly.pdbx_seq_one_letter_code
_entity_poly.pdbx_strand_id
1 'polypeptide(L)'
;MTDFSKLITEQFCTFDPAYIAQQKAYAAKLSPLQEKLIAIQKTGNSMAASDQKMIECKWLLQYTADWEKLDSKLDDFASSLKNPDQAWAEKQVATDGSWGPCYDQWFLKVDAMIDAVNTLADAGQAPEYPFAFMAPIATPDKMVAWLDGQKTSKIFDDGLDRRDALGAVTAALSQMCFKSEIRDYFKANVKGFDLTDDYISAYKTWLDDWQDDQSGYWGGWFDTKDQGVLKSSDLSLTFHNISYQHGKVDLWTQIFDTTLAIRDDAYPFGWKHNGDFNNHNNYDVTKIFDLGWSKVDGTTQNAASRDIALVLHWCLTKSMTPDGGFIDDPTFYNSVGAAYYYGVSFLDQAGYFGTTAPFWTDKPFPDGPALCCKIQKKIKSEGLDDDEAKAALEKLVDACGNCT
;
A
#
# COMPACT_ATOMS: atom_id res chain seq x y z
N MET A 1 -20.65 -13.67 1.38
CA MET A 1 -19.46 -13.36 0.58
C MET A 1 -18.44 -14.45 0.80
N THR A 2 -17.57 -14.69 -0.18
CA THR A 2 -16.46 -15.63 -0.04
C THR A 2 -15.46 -15.08 0.98
N ASP A 3 -15.07 -15.91 1.95
CA ASP A 3 -13.94 -15.59 2.82
C ASP A 3 -12.64 -15.88 2.05
N PHE A 4 -12.06 -14.84 1.45
CA PHE A 4 -10.88 -14.98 0.61
C PHE A 4 -9.63 -15.38 1.39
N SER A 5 -9.49 -14.95 2.64
CA SER A 5 -8.37 -15.36 3.51
C SER A 5 -8.41 -16.86 3.76
N LYS A 6 -9.60 -17.41 4.02
CA LYS A 6 -9.81 -18.85 4.14
C LYS A 6 -9.58 -19.58 2.81
N LEU A 7 -10.13 -19.07 1.71
CA LEU A 7 -9.95 -19.66 0.37
C LEU A 7 -8.47 -19.78 0.00
N ILE A 8 -7.69 -18.71 0.16
CA ILE A 8 -6.25 -18.66 -0.14
C ILE A 8 -5.53 -19.74 0.66
N THR A 9 -5.83 -19.82 1.97
CA THR A 9 -5.27 -20.84 2.86
C THR A 9 -5.60 -22.26 2.38
N GLU A 10 -6.85 -22.52 2.00
CA GLU A 10 -7.30 -23.82 1.49
C GLU A 10 -6.61 -24.19 0.17
N GLN A 11 -6.38 -23.23 -0.72
CA GLN A 11 -5.65 -23.46 -1.96
C GLN A 11 -4.18 -23.78 -1.71
N PHE A 12 -3.51 -23.05 -0.82
CA PHE A 12 -2.14 -23.40 -0.42
C PHE A 12 -2.06 -24.79 0.20
N CYS A 13 -3.02 -25.17 1.06
CA CYS A 13 -3.09 -26.53 1.62
C CYS A 13 -3.36 -27.60 0.56
N THR A 14 -4.00 -27.22 -0.55
CA THR A 14 -4.22 -28.12 -1.69
C THR A 14 -2.92 -28.35 -2.47
N PHE A 15 -2.10 -27.33 -2.63
CA PHE A 15 -0.79 -27.42 -3.27
C PHE A 15 0.24 -28.14 -2.36
N ASP A 16 0.33 -27.74 -1.10
CA ASP A 16 1.17 -28.33 -0.07
C ASP A 16 0.34 -28.65 1.19
N PRO A 17 0.03 -29.94 1.47
CA PRO A 17 -0.70 -30.35 2.67
C PRO A 17 -0.03 -29.96 4.00
N ALA A 18 1.27 -29.66 4.00
CA ALA A 18 2.01 -29.20 5.17
C ALA A 18 2.10 -27.66 5.27
N TYR A 19 1.45 -26.91 4.37
CA TYR A 19 1.61 -25.45 4.24
C TYR A 19 1.50 -24.71 5.58
N ILE A 20 0.45 -24.95 6.37
CA ILE A 20 0.26 -24.27 7.67
C ILE A 20 1.39 -24.57 8.66
N ALA A 21 1.87 -25.81 8.68
CA ALA A 21 2.98 -26.19 9.56
C ALA A 21 4.30 -25.53 9.10
N GLN A 22 4.54 -25.50 7.78
CA GLN A 22 5.72 -24.88 7.18
C GLN A 22 5.71 -23.37 7.37
N GLN A 23 4.61 -22.68 7.05
CA GLN A 23 4.45 -21.24 7.25
C GLN A 23 4.74 -20.87 8.71
N LYS A 24 4.19 -21.61 9.68
CA LYS A 24 4.46 -21.39 11.10
C LYS A 24 5.94 -21.60 11.46
N ALA A 25 6.58 -22.64 10.92
CA ALA A 25 7.99 -22.93 11.17
C ALA A 25 8.91 -21.84 10.61
N TYR A 26 8.66 -21.37 9.38
CA TYR A 26 9.43 -20.30 8.76
C TYR A 26 9.16 -18.93 9.37
N ALA A 27 7.92 -18.63 9.78
CA ALA A 27 7.62 -17.44 10.56
C ALA A 27 8.43 -17.39 11.87
N ALA A 28 8.58 -18.52 12.55
CA ALA A 28 9.40 -18.63 13.76
C ALA A 28 10.91 -18.47 13.49
N LYS A 29 11.40 -18.77 12.28
CA LYS A 29 12.77 -18.48 11.85
C LYS A 29 12.98 -17.00 11.49
N LEU A 30 11.99 -16.38 10.85
CA LEU A 30 12.05 -14.99 10.38
C LEU A 30 11.95 -13.97 11.54
N SER A 31 11.06 -14.19 12.51
CA SER A 31 10.77 -13.22 13.59
C SER A 31 12.03 -12.76 14.35
N PRO A 32 12.94 -13.65 14.81
CA PRO A 32 14.15 -13.20 15.50
C PRO A 32 15.13 -12.39 14.64
N LEU A 33 15.09 -12.54 13.31
CA LEU A 33 15.91 -11.74 12.40
C LEU A 33 15.32 -10.35 12.20
N GLN A 34 13.99 -10.25 12.10
CA GLN A 34 13.28 -8.97 12.06
C GLN A 34 13.50 -8.17 13.34
N GLU A 35 13.40 -8.81 14.51
CA GLU A 35 13.67 -8.16 15.80
C GLU A 35 15.09 -7.58 15.87
N LYS A 36 16.09 -8.30 15.34
CA LYS A 36 17.47 -7.81 15.25
C LYS A 36 17.60 -6.63 14.30
N LEU A 37 16.98 -6.69 13.13
CA LEU A 37 16.97 -5.59 12.17
C LEU A 37 16.38 -4.33 12.81
N ILE A 38 15.20 -4.45 13.42
CA ILE A 38 14.51 -3.35 14.13
C ILE A 38 15.38 -2.78 15.25
N ALA A 39 16.04 -3.64 16.04
CA ALA A 39 16.93 -3.18 17.11
C ALA A 39 18.12 -2.37 16.57
N ILE A 40 18.68 -2.75 15.42
CA ILE A 40 19.76 -2.00 14.77
C ILE A 40 19.22 -0.69 14.17
N GLN A 41 18.09 -0.72 13.48
CA GLN A 41 17.46 0.48 12.88
C GLN A 41 17.10 1.53 13.91
N LYS A 42 16.67 1.13 15.12
CA LYS A 42 16.46 2.03 16.27
C LYS A 42 17.72 2.78 16.73
N THR A 43 18.91 2.38 16.29
CA THR A 43 20.17 3.10 16.56
C THR A 43 20.54 4.11 15.46
N GLY A 44 19.69 4.25 14.42
CA GLY A 44 19.89 5.19 13.31
C GLY A 44 20.61 4.59 12.10
N ASN A 45 20.80 3.28 12.02
CA ASN A 45 21.36 2.61 10.85
C ASN A 45 20.23 2.02 9.99
N SER A 46 20.04 2.50 8.75
CA SER A 46 18.96 2.04 7.86
C SER A 46 19.00 0.54 7.59
N MET A 47 20.20 -0.06 7.53
CA MET A 47 20.40 -1.47 7.17
C MET A 47 19.67 -1.83 5.85
N ALA A 48 19.75 -0.94 4.85
CA ALA A 48 18.93 -1.02 3.63
C ALA A 48 19.04 -2.36 2.87
N ALA A 49 20.22 -2.99 2.82
CA ALA A 49 20.37 -4.29 2.18
C ALA A 49 19.65 -5.41 2.95
N SER A 50 19.72 -5.38 4.27
CA SER A 50 19.01 -6.30 5.15
C SER A 50 17.49 -6.08 5.10
N ASP A 51 17.06 -4.83 4.99
CA ASP A 51 15.64 -4.49 4.87
C ASP A 51 15.02 -5.04 3.58
N GLN A 52 15.68 -4.84 2.44
CA GLN A 52 15.28 -5.45 1.15
C GLN A 52 15.21 -6.99 1.24
N LYS A 53 16.19 -7.65 1.88
CA LYS A 53 16.15 -9.11 2.06
C LYS A 53 15.01 -9.56 2.96
N MET A 54 14.72 -8.80 4.01
CA MET A 54 13.62 -9.06 4.93
C MET A 54 12.26 -8.96 4.21
N ILE A 55 12.07 -7.93 3.37
CA ILE A 55 10.87 -7.74 2.56
C ILE A 55 10.64 -8.96 1.64
N GLU A 56 11.68 -9.42 0.92
CA GLU A 56 11.53 -10.59 0.04
C GLU A 56 11.25 -11.88 0.84
N CYS A 57 11.83 -12.04 2.04
CA CYS A 57 11.49 -13.16 2.93
C CYS A 57 10.03 -13.12 3.38
N LYS A 58 9.50 -11.93 3.71
CA LYS A 58 8.07 -11.78 4.05
C LYS A 58 7.19 -12.14 2.86
N TRP A 59 7.52 -11.67 1.66
CA TRP A 59 6.77 -12.00 0.46
C TRP A 59 6.74 -13.52 0.22
N LEU A 60 7.90 -14.19 0.25
CA LEU A 60 8.00 -15.65 0.11
C LEU A 60 7.14 -16.38 1.15
N LEU A 61 7.18 -15.94 2.41
CA LEU A 61 6.42 -16.53 3.50
C LEU A 61 4.90 -16.35 3.36
N GLN A 62 4.46 -15.21 2.83
CA GLN A 62 3.04 -14.82 2.81
C GLN A 62 2.33 -15.20 1.52
N TYR A 63 3.04 -15.19 0.39
CA TYR A 63 2.44 -15.31 -0.95
C TYR A 63 2.91 -16.53 -1.72
N THR A 64 3.76 -17.38 -1.14
CA THR A 64 4.25 -18.58 -1.82
C THR A 64 4.28 -19.80 -0.92
N ALA A 65 4.42 -20.98 -1.54
CA ALA A 65 4.83 -22.22 -0.88
C ALA A 65 6.26 -22.64 -1.28
N ASP A 66 7.11 -21.69 -1.70
CA ASP A 66 8.51 -21.95 -2.07
C ASP A 66 9.42 -21.92 -0.83
N TRP A 67 9.33 -22.98 -0.04
CA TRP A 67 10.05 -23.11 1.22
C TRP A 67 11.57 -23.22 1.05
N GLU A 68 12.05 -23.84 -0.03
CA GLU A 68 13.48 -23.97 -0.31
C GLU A 68 14.09 -22.59 -0.60
N LYS A 69 13.42 -21.79 -1.43
CA LYS A 69 13.84 -20.42 -1.69
C LYS A 69 13.80 -19.56 -0.44
N LEU A 70 12.75 -19.70 0.38
CA LEU A 70 12.64 -18.96 1.65
C LEU A 70 13.77 -19.32 2.62
N ASP A 71 14.13 -20.60 2.76
CA ASP A 71 15.24 -21.02 3.63
C ASP A 71 16.57 -20.38 3.19
N SER A 72 16.88 -20.44 1.89
CA SER A 72 18.07 -19.78 1.33
C SER A 72 18.06 -18.26 1.55
N LYS A 73 16.91 -17.61 1.39
CA LYS A 73 16.78 -16.15 1.57
C LYS A 73 16.90 -15.73 3.04
N LEU A 74 16.46 -16.58 3.97
CA LEU A 74 16.66 -16.36 5.40
C LEU A 74 18.13 -16.42 5.79
N ASP A 75 18.91 -17.34 5.21
CA ASP A 75 20.36 -17.43 5.45
C ASP A 75 21.10 -16.19 4.92
N ASP A 76 20.69 -15.69 3.75
CA ASP A 76 21.20 -14.44 3.18
C ASP A 76 20.86 -13.24 4.07
N PHE A 77 19.62 -13.15 4.56
CA PHE A 77 19.19 -12.08 5.46
C PHE A 77 19.94 -12.14 6.80
N ALA A 78 20.06 -13.32 7.40
CA ALA A 78 20.83 -13.51 8.63
C ALA A 78 22.31 -13.13 8.45
N SER A 79 22.87 -13.35 7.26
CA SER A 79 24.23 -12.99 6.93
C SER A 79 24.41 -11.49 6.71
N SER A 80 23.46 -10.82 6.05
CA SER A 80 23.54 -9.36 5.81
C SER A 80 23.51 -8.57 7.12
N LEU A 81 22.78 -9.03 8.14
CA LEU A 81 22.72 -8.40 9.46
C LEU A 81 24.09 -8.27 10.17
N LYS A 82 25.11 -9.01 9.71
CA LYS A 82 26.47 -8.96 10.29
C LYS A 82 27.28 -7.76 9.79
N ASN A 83 26.87 -7.11 8.69
CA ASN A 83 27.58 -5.97 8.11
C ASN A 83 26.72 -4.70 8.17
N PRO A 84 27.09 -3.68 8.97
CA PRO A 84 26.35 -2.43 9.05
C PRO A 84 26.58 -1.47 7.86
N ASP A 85 27.58 -1.72 7.01
CA ASP A 85 27.84 -0.90 5.82
C ASP A 85 26.97 -1.35 4.64
N GLN A 86 25.79 -0.71 4.53
CA GLN A 86 24.74 -1.10 3.58
C GLN A 86 24.18 0.04 2.73
N ALA A 87 24.72 1.26 2.84
CA ALA A 87 24.23 2.43 2.10
C ALA A 87 24.32 2.28 0.57
N TRP A 88 25.11 1.32 0.08
CA TRP A 88 25.16 0.97 -1.34
C TRP A 88 23.84 0.42 -1.86
N ALA A 89 22.98 -0.17 -1.01
CA ALA A 89 21.73 -0.79 -1.43
C ALA A 89 20.61 0.22 -1.74
N GLU A 90 20.77 1.49 -1.33
CA GLU A 90 19.85 2.58 -1.63
C GLU A 90 20.15 3.22 -3.00
N LYS A 91 21.29 2.89 -3.61
CA LYS A 91 21.72 3.47 -4.89
C LYS A 91 21.08 2.76 -6.07
N GLN A 92 20.90 3.52 -7.15
CA GLN A 92 20.52 2.96 -8.44
C GLN A 92 21.62 2.01 -8.95
N VAL A 93 21.21 0.88 -9.50
CA VAL A 93 22.09 -0.17 -9.98
C VAL A 93 22.59 0.16 -11.39
N ALA A 94 23.90 0.24 -11.57
CA ALA A 94 24.52 0.65 -12.84
C ALA A 94 24.24 -0.28 -14.02
N THR A 95 23.99 -1.58 -13.77
CA THR A 95 23.87 -2.59 -14.82
C THR A 95 22.53 -2.59 -15.54
N ASP A 96 21.44 -2.29 -14.83
CA ASP A 96 20.07 -2.36 -15.37
C ASP A 96 19.19 -1.15 -14.98
N GLY A 97 19.71 -0.23 -14.17
CA GLY A 97 19.02 0.97 -13.70
C GLY A 97 17.94 0.72 -12.65
N SER A 98 17.90 -0.46 -12.03
CA SER A 98 16.93 -0.74 -10.97
C SER A 98 17.31 -0.11 -9.63
N TRP A 99 16.36 -0.06 -8.71
CA TRP A 99 16.65 0.01 -7.26
C TRP A 99 16.44 -1.36 -6.65
N GLY A 100 16.79 -1.51 -5.36
CA GLY A 100 16.64 -2.77 -4.66
C GLY A 100 17.57 -3.88 -5.17
N PRO A 101 18.91 -3.68 -5.15
CA PRO A 101 19.87 -4.68 -5.64
C PRO A 101 19.80 -6.03 -4.91
N CYS A 102 19.18 -6.07 -3.73
CA CYS A 102 19.06 -7.31 -2.95
C CYS A 102 17.82 -8.14 -3.28
N TYR A 103 16.90 -7.62 -4.08
CA TYR A 103 15.71 -8.35 -4.54
C TYR A 103 16.06 -9.27 -5.71
N ASP A 104 15.62 -10.54 -5.63
CA ASP A 104 15.58 -11.38 -6.84
C ASP A 104 14.30 -11.12 -7.62
N GLN A 105 13.18 -10.89 -6.92
CA GLN A 105 11.90 -10.60 -7.57
C GLN A 105 11.91 -9.27 -8.31
N TRP A 106 11.58 -9.33 -9.60
CA TRP A 106 11.53 -8.16 -10.46
C TRP A 106 10.50 -7.12 -10.00
N PHE A 107 9.31 -7.55 -9.56
CA PHE A 107 8.25 -6.61 -9.17
C PHE A 107 8.62 -5.81 -7.91
N LEU A 108 9.42 -6.37 -6.98
CA LEU A 108 9.93 -5.63 -5.81
C LEU A 108 10.92 -4.52 -6.22
N LYS A 109 11.63 -4.69 -7.35
CA LYS A 109 12.47 -3.63 -7.92
C LYS A 109 11.63 -2.53 -8.57
N VAL A 110 10.46 -2.85 -9.12
CA VAL A 110 9.51 -1.87 -9.65
C VAL A 110 8.95 -1.03 -8.51
N ASP A 111 8.59 -1.68 -7.40
CA ASP A 111 8.13 -1.01 -6.18
C ASP A 111 9.20 -0.07 -5.59
N ALA A 112 10.42 -0.57 -5.38
CA ALA A 112 11.52 0.26 -4.92
C ALA A 112 11.89 1.40 -5.88
N MET A 113 11.67 1.21 -7.20
CA MET A 113 11.90 2.27 -8.18
C MET A 113 10.88 3.39 -8.05
N ILE A 114 9.60 3.09 -7.82
CA ILE A 114 8.60 4.17 -7.77
C ILE A 114 8.83 5.08 -6.57
N ASP A 115 9.25 4.55 -5.43
CA ASP A 115 9.65 5.36 -4.27
C ASP A 115 10.84 6.26 -4.60
N ALA A 116 11.91 5.70 -5.17
CA ALA A 116 13.08 6.46 -5.57
C ALA A 116 12.76 7.55 -6.60
N VAL A 117 11.87 7.27 -7.55
CA VAL A 117 11.43 8.25 -8.55
C VAL A 117 10.63 9.40 -7.93
N ASN A 118 9.78 9.15 -6.94
CA ASN A 118 9.08 10.24 -6.24
C ASN A 118 10.12 11.18 -5.59
N THR A 119 11.12 10.64 -4.88
CA THR A 119 12.20 11.45 -4.28
C THR A 119 12.99 12.25 -5.32
N LEU A 120 13.32 11.62 -6.45
CA LEU A 120 14.06 12.28 -7.53
C LEU A 120 13.22 13.37 -8.23
N ALA A 121 11.92 13.14 -8.41
CA ALA A 121 11.00 14.10 -8.99
C ALA A 121 10.88 15.35 -8.11
N ASP A 122 10.72 15.18 -6.80
CA ASP A 122 10.69 16.28 -5.83
C ASP A 122 12.00 17.08 -5.83
N ALA A 123 13.13 16.39 -5.98
CA ALA A 123 14.45 17.02 -6.07
C ALA A 123 14.77 17.61 -7.46
N GLY A 124 13.94 17.38 -8.48
CA GLY A 124 14.20 17.77 -9.87
C GLY A 124 15.45 17.10 -10.47
N GLN A 125 15.80 15.89 -10.02
CA GLN A 125 17.00 15.16 -10.44
C GLN A 125 16.65 14.03 -11.40
N ALA A 126 17.42 13.85 -12.47
CA ALA A 126 17.25 12.70 -13.34
C ALA A 126 17.90 11.43 -12.75
N PRO A 127 17.42 10.22 -13.09
CA PRO A 127 18.10 8.99 -12.71
C PRO A 127 19.49 8.91 -13.33
N GLU A 128 20.42 8.26 -12.64
CA GLU A 128 21.81 8.11 -13.09
C GLU A 128 21.92 7.14 -14.28
N TYR A 129 21.14 6.05 -14.26
CA TYR A 129 21.20 4.96 -15.23
C TYR A 129 19.84 4.74 -15.95
N PRO A 130 19.85 4.26 -17.21
CA PRO A 130 18.62 3.90 -17.93
C PRO A 130 17.88 2.72 -17.29
N PHE A 131 16.54 2.75 -17.33
CA PHE A 131 15.65 1.74 -16.74
C PHE A 131 15.51 0.48 -17.60
N ALA A 132 16.64 -0.14 -17.96
CA ALA A 132 16.66 -1.38 -18.74
C ALA A 132 15.92 -2.53 -18.02
N PHE A 133 15.88 -2.51 -16.68
CA PHE A 133 15.14 -3.49 -15.88
C PHE A 133 13.62 -3.50 -16.16
N MET A 134 13.05 -2.43 -16.73
CA MET A 134 11.63 -2.36 -17.10
C MET A 134 11.27 -3.18 -18.35
N ALA A 135 12.25 -3.87 -18.96
CA ALA A 135 12.06 -4.71 -20.15
C ALA A 135 10.85 -5.67 -20.13
N PRO A 136 10.43 -6.28 -18.99
CA PRO A 136 9.23 -7.11 -18.92
C PRO A 136 7.92 -6.40 -19.24
N ILE A 137 7.87 -5.08 -19.05
CA ILE A 137 6.68 -4.24 -19.30
C ILE A 137 6.99 -3.04 -20.20
N ALA A 138 8.11 -3.03 -20.91
CA ALA A 138 8.59 -1.84 -21.64
C ALA A 138 7.74 -1.39 -22.84
N THR A 139 6.70 -2.13 -23.19
CA THR A 139 5.79 -1.82 -24.32
C THR A 139 4.36 -2.12 -23.90
N PRO A 140 3.33 -1.49 -24.50
CA PRO A 140 1.93 -1.74 -24.16
C PRO A 140 1.56 -3.23 -24.13
N ASP A 141 1.89 -3.99 -25.18
CA ASP A 141 1.56 -5.42 -25.27
C ASP A 141 2.21 -6.25 -24.17
N LYS A 142 3.48 -5.96 -23.85
CA LYS A 142 4.22 -6.65 -22.79
C LYS A 142 3.65 -6.34 -21.41
N MET A 143 3.30 -5.08 -21.16
CA MET A 143 2.64 -4.66 -19.92
C MET A 143 1.32 -5.41 -19.74
N VAL A 144 0.44 -5.40 -20.76
CA VAL A 144 -0.85 -6.11 -20.71
C VAL A 144 -0.64 -7.61 -20.50
N ALA A 145 0.27 -8.23 -21.25
CA ALA A 145 0.55 -9.66 -21.10
C ALA A 145 1.08 -10.02 -19.71
N TRP A 146 1.94 -9.18 -19.12
CA TRP A 146 2.43 -9.39 -17.76
C TRP A 146 1.31 -9.26 -16.73
N LEU A 147 0.49 -8.21 -16.83
CA LEU A 147 -0.63 -7.94 -15.93
C LEU A 147 -1.68 -9.04 -16.00
N ASP A 148 -2.04 -9.52 -17.19
CA ASP A 148 -2.95 -10.66 -17.35
C ASP A 148 -2.37 -11.96 -16.77
N GLY A 149 -1.05 -12.14 -16.84
CA GLY A 149 -0.36 -13.26 -16.19
C GLY A 149 -0.36 -13.19 -14.66
N GLN A 150 -0.55 -12.00 -14.07
CA GLN A 150 -0.62 -11.80 -12.63
C GLN A 150 -2.06 -11.69 -12.08
N LYS A 151 -3.02 -11.31 -12.92
CA LYS A 151 -4.40 -11.01 -12.51
C LYS A 151 -5.09 -12.16 -11.78
N THR A 152 -4.80 -13.41 -12.17
CA THR A 152 -5.45 -14.60 -11.62
C THR A 152 -4.43 -15.56 -11.01
N SER A 153 -4.51 -15.75 -9.69
CA SER A 153 -3.76 -16.73 -8.92
C SER A 153 -4.31 -18.13 -9.13
N LYS A 154 -3.41 -19.10 -9.33
CA LYS A 154 -3.70 -20.55 -9.38
C LYS A 154 -2.97 -21.26 -8.24
N ILE A 155 -3.18 -20.76 -7.02
CA ILE A 155 -2.41 -21.16 -5.83
C ILE A 155 -2.45 -22.67 -5.63
N PHE A 156 -3.60 -23.30 -5.88
CA PHE A 156 -3.75 -24.75 -5.73
C PHE A 156 -2.88 -25.59 -6.69
N ASP A 157 -2.34 -24.98 -7.75
CA ASP A 157 -1.59 -25.64 -8.83
C ASP A 157 -0.09 -25.29 -8.76
N ASP A 158 0.25 -24.03 -8.49
CA ASP A 158 1.63 -23.54 -8.51
C ASP A 158 2.14 -22.96 -7.18
N GLY A 159 1.30 -22.92 -6.14
CA GLY A 159 1.69 -22.44 -4.83
C GLY A 159 2.10 -20.96 -4.82
N LEU A 160 1.57 -20.14 -5.74
CA LEU A 160 1.86 -18.70 -5.81
C LEU A 160 0.58 -17.87 -5.82
N ASP A 161 0.43 -17.06 -4.78
CA ASP A 161 -0.51 -15.95 -4.78
C ASP A 161 0.12 -14.72 -5.45
N ARG A 162 -0.45 -14.33 -6.59
CA ARG A 162 0.03 -13.24 -7.44
C ARG A 162 -0.45 -11.87 -6.99
N ARG A 163 -1.31 -11.80 -5.96
CA ARG A 163 -1.93 -10.55 -5.48
C ARG A 163 -0.91 -9.46 -5.17
N ASP A 164 0.22 -9.80 -4.55
CA ASP A 164 1.25 -8.83 -4.17
C ASP A 164 1.97 -8.24 -5.38
N ALA A 165 2.41 -9.11 -6.30
CA ALA A 165 3.06 -8.68 -7.54
C ALA A 165 2.13 -7.81 -8.39
N LEU A 166 0.86 -8.21 -8.51
CA LEU A 166 -0.17 -7.43 -9.20
C LEU A 166 -0.34 -6.05 -8.54
N GLY A 167 -0.47 -6.01 -7.21
CA GLY A 167 -0.62 -4.77 -6.45
C GLY A 167 0.56 -3.81 -6.62
N ALA A 168 1.79 -4.30 -6.44
CA ALA A 168 3.00 -3.49 -6.56
C ALA A 168 3.15 -2.86 -7.95
N VAL A 169 2.99 -3.66 -9.01
CA VAL A 169 3.18 -3.15 -10.39
C VAL A 169 2.02 -2.25 -10.82
N THR A 170 0.77 -2.56 -10.46
CA THR A 170 -0.35 -1.65 -10.78
C THR A 170 -0.27 -0.34 -9.99
N ALA A 171 0.16 -0.37 -8.73
CA ALA A 171 0.41 0.86 -7.96
C ALA A 171 1.49 1.73 -8.64
N ALA A 172 2.64 1.14 -9.01
CA ALA A 172 3.69 1.87 -9.72
C ALA A 172 3.22 2.43 -11.07
N LEU A 173 2.53 1.61 -11.89
CA LEU A 173 1.99 2.04 -13.18
C LEU A 173 0.96 3.16 -13.02
N SER A 174 0.07 3.08 -12.02
CA SER A 174 -0.93 4.12 -11.75
C SER A 174 -0.28 5.44 -11.34
N GLN A 175 0.77 5.41 -10.53
CA GLN A 175 1.55 6.62 -10.24
C GLN A 175 2.21 7.18 -11.50
N MET A 176 2.91 6.34 -12.28
CA MET A 176 3.57 6.72 -13.52
C MET A 176 2.60 7.33 -14.55
N CYS A 177 1.41 6.75 -14.70
CA CYS A 177 0.47 7.14 -15.75
C CYS A 177 -0.44 8.31 -15.35
N PHE A 178 -0.84 8.38 -14.07
CA PHE A 178 -1.94 9.26 -13.66
C PHE A 178 -1.54 10.41 -12.73
N LYS A 179 -0.46 10.27 -11.94
CA LYS A 179 0.13 11.44 -11.25
C LYS A 179 0.86 12.29 -12.28
N SER A 180 0.38 13.51 -12.52
CA SER A 180 0.93 14.39 -13.56
C SER A 180 2.42 14.65 -13.40
N GLU A 181 2.84 14.96 -12.18
CA GLU A 181 4.21 15.26 -11.80
C GLU A 181 5.15 14.09 -12.07
N ILE A 182 4.73 12.87 -11.74
CA ILE A 182 5.51 11.65 -11.99
C ILE A 182 5.50 11.30 -13.48
N ARG A 183 4.34 11.38 -14.15
CA ARG A 183 4.23 11.14 -15.60
C ARG A 183 5.15 12.07 -16.38
N ASP A 184 5.09 13.37 -16.08
CA ASP A 184 5.85 14.38 -16.79
C ASP A 184 7.35 14.23 -16.48
N TYR A 185 7.70 13.86 -15.23
CA TYR A 185 9.06 13.48 -14.85
C TYR A 185 9.58 12.29 -15.68
N PHE A 186 8.81 11.21 -15.82
CA PHE A 186 9.18 10.03 -16.61
C PHE A 186 9.46 10.42 -18.06
N LYS A 187 8.53 11.15 -18.70
CA LYS A 187 8.68 11.60 -20.09
C LYS A 187 9.91 12.49 -20.30
N ALA A 188 10.29 13.29 -19.32
CA ALA A 188 11.39 14.25 -19.44
C ALA A 188 12.77 13.66 -19.07
N ASN A 189 12.84 12.78 -18.06
CA ASN A 189 14.10 12.42 -17.40
C ASN A 189 14.48 10.94 -17.52
N VAL A 190 13.51 10.05 -17.65
CA VAL A 190 13.78 8.60 -17.65
C VAL A 190 14.24 8.15 -19.03
N LYS A 191 15.32 7.36 -19.06
CA LYS A 191 15.86 6.72 -20.26
C LYS A 191 15.66 5.21 -20.18
N GLY A 192 15.58 4.53 -21.31
CA GLY A 192 15.43 3.07 -21.36
C GLY A 192 14.01 2.54 -21.14
N PHE A 193 13.06 3.44 -20.85
CA PHE A 193 11.63 3.17 -20.81
C PHE A 193 10.90 4.39 -21.40
N ASP A 194 10.01 4.16 -22.37
CA ASP A 194 9.29 5.22 -23.06
C ASP A 194 7.82 5.23 -22.62
N LEU A 195 7.45 6.22 -21.80
CA LEU A 195 6.08 6.39 -21.33
C LEU A 195 5.25 7.19 -22.35
N THR A 196 4.83 6.50 -23.41
CA THR A 196 4.02 7.09 -24.48
C THR A 196 2.55 7.24 -24.07
N ASP A 197 1.81 8.05 -24.82
CA ASP A 197 0.35 8.17 -24.61
C ASP A 197 -0.37 6.84 -24.92
N ASP A 198 0.10 6.08 -25.92
CA ASP A 198 -0.42 4.74 -26.23
C ASP A 198 -0.23 3.77 -25.06
N TYR A 199 0.91 3.86 -24.34
CA TYR A 199 1.16 3.08 -23.14
C TYR A 199 0.15 3.40 -22.03
N ILE A 200 -0.08 4.70 -21.78
CA ILE A 200 -1.03 5.17 -20.77
C ILE A 200 -2.46 4.73 -21.14
N SER A 201 -2.85 4.85 -22.41
CA SER A 201 -4.17 4.42 -22.89
C SER A 201 -4.37 2.91 -22.78
N ALA A 202 -3.35 2.10 -23.11
CA ALA A 202 -3.41 0.65 -22.95
C ALA A 202 -3.57 0.26 -21.47
N TYR A 203 -2.83 0.91 -20.57
CA TYR A 203 -2.94 0.65 -19.14
C TYR A 203 -4.31 1.03 -18.59
N LYS A 204 -4.84 2.20 -18.97
CA LYS A 204 -6.18 2.63 -18.59
C LYS A 204 -7.25 1.64 -19.06
N THR A 205 -7.17 1.19 -20.31
CA THR A 205 -8.10 0.19 -20.86
C THR A 205 -8.05 -1.10 -20.05
N TRP A 206 -6.84 -1.59 -19.74
CA TRP A 206 -6.68 -2.80 -18.93
C TRP A 206 -7.24 -2.64 -17.50
N LEU A 207 -7.06 -1.46 -16.86
CA LEU A 207 -7.65 -1.18 -15.55
C LEU A 207 -9.18 -1.21 -15.59
N ASP A 208 -9.78 -0.64 -16.63
CA ASP A 208 -11.23 -0.62 -16.80
C ASP A 208 -11.79 -2.02 -17.01
N ASP A 209 -11.09 -2.85 -17.80
CA ASP A 209 -11.46 -4.26 -18.03
C ASP A 209 -11.24 -5.15 -16.80
N TRP A 210 -10.33 -4.77 -15.90
CA TRP A 210 -10.06 -5.49 -14.65
C TRP A 210 -11.08 -5.18 -13.56
N GLN A 211 -11.73 -4.01 -13.60
CA GLN A 211 -12.75 -3.63 -12.61
C GLN A 211 -13.89 -4.66 -12.62
N ASP A 212 -14.20 -5.22 -11.46
CA ASP A 212 -15.29 -6.18 -11.36
C ASP A 212 -16.66 -5.48 -11.46
N ASP A 213 -17.50 -5.92 -12.40
CA ASP A 213 -18.80 -5.30 -12.67
C ASP A 213 -19.83 -5.51 -11.55
N GLN A 214 -19.65 -6.54 -10.73
CA GLN A 214 -20.53 -6.86 -9.61
C GLN A 214 -20.21 -6.04 -8.37
N SER A 215 -18.95 -6.01 -7.96
CA SER A 215 -18.51 -5.29 -6.76
C SER A 215 -18.04 -3.86 -7.01
N GLY A 216 -17.72 -3.51 -8.26
CA GLY A 216 -17.05 -2.25 -8.60
C GLY A 216 -15.59 -2.19 -8.16
N TYR A 217 -15.06 -3.24 -7.53
CA TYR A 217 -13.73 -3.27 -6.95
C TYR A 217 -12.68 -3.84 -7.91
N TRP A 218 -11.43 -3.51 -7.62
CA TRP A 218 -10.27 -4.23 -8.12
C TRP A 218 -9.74 -5.19 -7.05
N GLY A 219 -9.07 -6.25 -7.49
CA GLY A 219 -8.48 -7.22 -6.58
C GLY A 219 -7.86 -8.42 -7.28
N GLY A 220 -7.21 -9.26 -6.50
CA GLY A 220 -6.72 -10.55 -6.99
C GLY A 220 -7.89 -11.44 -7.41
N TRP A 221 -7.73 -12.13 -8.54
CA TRP A 221 -8.67 -13.20 -8.91
C TRP A 221 -8.06 -14.54 -8.56
N PHE A 222 -8.89 -15.50 -8.21
CA PHE A 222 -8.47 -16.80 -7.72
C PHE A 222 -9.17 -17.86 -8.53
N ASP A 223 -8.40 -18.58 -9.35
CA ASP A 223 -8.91 -19.79 -9.99
C ASP A 223 -9.15 -20.85 -8.91
N THR A 224 -10.18 -21.65 -9.10
CA THR A 224 -10.53 -22.73 -8.17
C THR A 224 -10.82 -23.98 -8.97
N LYS A 225 -10.55 -25.15 -8.37
CA LYS A 225 -10.78 -26.44 -9.06
C LYS A 225 -12.24 -26.65 -9.48
N ASP A 226 -13.18 -26.14 -8.69
CA ASP A 226 -14.60 -26.51 -8.80
C ASP A 226 -15.55 -25.32 -9.05
N GLN A 227 -15.16 -24.08 -8.73
CA GLN A 227 -16.04 -22.90 -8.77
C GLN A 227 -15.66 -21.92 -9.89
N GLY A 228 -14.61 -22.23 -10.66
CA GLY A 228 -14.03 -21.31 -11.63
C GLY A 228 -13.31 -20.15 -10.94
N VAL A 229 -13.25 -19.01 -11.61
CA VAL A 229 -12.54 -17.82 -11.12
C VAL A 229 -13.41 -17.02 -10.17
N LEU A 230 -12.93 -16.82 -8.94
CA LEU A 230 -13.51 -15.95 -7.92
C LEU A 230 -12.74 -14.63 -7.85
N LYS A 231 -13.44 -13.50 -7.81
CA LYS A 231 -12.84 -12.16 -7.80
C LYS A 231 -12.97 -11.54 -6.41
N SER A 232 -11.86 -11.12 -5.80
CA SER A 232 -11.90 -10.49 -4.47
C SER A 232 -12.15 -8.98 -4.55
N SER A 233 -12.90 -8.46 -3.57
CA SER A 233 -13.00 -7.02 -3.31
C SER A 233 -11.82 -6.56 -2.44
N ASP A 234 -10.68 -6.24 -3.07
CA ASP A 234 -9.47 -5.83 -2.35
C ASP A 234 -9.47 -4.31 -2.08
N LEU A 235 -9.53 -3.93 -0.81
CA LEU A 235 -9.60 -2.53 -0.38
C LEU A 235 -8.37 -1.73 -0.81
N SER A 236 -7.18 -2.31 -0.68
CA SER A 236 -5.92 -1.62 -0.97
C SER A 236 -5.74 -1.36 -2.46
N LEU A 237 -5.98 -2.38 -3.29
CA LEU A 237 -5.88 -2.24 -4.75
C LEU A 237 -6.94 -1.27 -5.28
N THR A 238 -8.15 -1.35 -4.74
CA THR A 238 -9.24 -0.43 -5.10
C THR A 238 -8.93 1.00 -4.70
N PHE A 239 -8.43 1.23 -3.47
CA PHE A 239 -8.00 2.55 -3.03
C PHE A 239 -6.97 3.16 -3.97
N HIS A 240 -5.89 2.43 -4.29
CA HIS A 240 -4.83 2.95 -5.17
C HIS A 240 -5.37 3.31 -6.56
N ASN A 241 -6.19 2.45 -7.17
CA ASN A 241 -6.76 2.70 -8.49
C ASN A 241 -7.71 3.91 -8.50
N ILE A 242 -8.53 4.09 -7.47
CA ILE A 242 -9.43 5.24 -7.33
C ILE A 242 -8.64 6.53 -7.06
N SER A 243 -7.71 6.47 -6.11
CA SER A 243 -6.93 7.61 -5.60
C SER A 243 -6.05 8.21 -6.70
N TYR A 244 -5.26 7.39 -7.40
CA TYR A 244 -4.36 7.89 -8.45
C TYR A 244 -5.09 8.38 -9.70
N GLN A 245 -6.30 7.88 -9.96
CA GLN A 245 -7.16 8.39 -11.03
C GLN A 245 -8.01 9.59 -10.61
N HIS A 246 -7.85 10.08 -9.37
CA HIS A 246 -8.64 11.17 -8.80
C HIS A 246 -10.15 10.94 -8.93
N GLY A 247 -10.60 9.70 -8.66
CA GLY A 247 -12.00 9.31 -8.73
C GLY A 247 -12.58 9.20 -10.16
N LYS A 248 -11.76 9.27 -11.21
CA LYS A 248 -12.18 9.10 -12.61
C LYS A 248 -12.33 7.62 -12.97
N VAL A 249 -13.22 6.94 -12.25
CA VAL A 249 -13.58 5.54 -12.44
C VAL A 249 -15.10 5.37 -12.55
N ASP A 250 -15.53 4.20 -13.00
CA ASP A 250 -16.94 3.83 -13.12
C ASP A 250 -17.43 3.03 -11.88
N LEU A 251 -18.71 2.63 -11.91
CA LEU A 251 -19.34 1.73 -10.92
C LEU A 251 -19.37 2.25 -9.47
N TRP A 252 -19.48 3.57 -9.28
CA TRP A 252 -19.51 4.19 -7.96
C TRP A 252 -20.59 3.66 -7.02
N THR A 253 -21.76 3.28 -7.53
CA THR A 253 -22.81 2.65 -6.72
C THR A 253 -22.33 1.32 -6.15
N GLN A 254 -21.77 0.45 -6.99
CA GLN A 254 -21.22 -0.85 -6.58
C GLN A 254 -20.03 -0.68 -5.64
N ILE A 255 -19.13 0.29 -5.92
CA ILE A 255 -18.02 0.62 -5.04
C ILE A 255 -18.55 0.92 -3.63
N PHE A 256 -19.48 1.86 -3.47
CA PHE A 256 -20.00 2.21 -2.15
C PHE A 256 -20.69 1.03 -1.46
N ASP A 257 -21.54 0.30 -2.19
CA ASP A 257 -22.26 -0.85 -1.65
C ASP A 257 -21.27 -1.92 -1.13
N THR A 258 -20.21 -2.20 -1.90
CA THR A 258 -19.14 -3.11 -1.50
C THR A 258 -18.35 -2.56 -0.31
N THR A 259 -17.91 -1.29 -0.35
CA THR A 259 -17.14 -0.66 0.74
C THR A 259 -17.91 -0.78 2.05
N LEU A 260 -19.19 -0.44 2.07
CA LEU A 260 -20.06 -0.54 3.25
C LEU A 260 -20.26 -1.99 3.70
N ALA A 261 -20.39 -2.94 2.76
CA ALA A 261 -20.63 -4.35 3.07
C ALA A 261 -19.44 -5.04 3.74
N ILE A 262 -18.20 -4.65 3.42
CA ILE A 262 -16.97 -5.28 3.92
C ILE A 262 -16.40 -4.61 5.19
N ARG A 263 -17.14 -3.68 5.82
CA ARG A 263 -16.68 -2.91 6.99
C ARG A 263 -16.12 -3.78 8.11
N ASP A 264 -16.79 -4.90 8.38
CA ASP A 264 -16.46 -5.76 9.52
C ASP A 264 -15.50 -6.91 9.16
N ASP A 265 -15.11 -7.01 7.89
CA ASP A 265 -14.23 -8.07 7.40
C ASP A 265 -12.73 -7.70 7.57
N ALA A 266 -11.87 -8.72 7.46
CA ALA A 266 -10.43 -8.57 7.63
C ALA A 266 -9.75 -8.00 6.38
N TYR A 267 -8.83 -7.06 6.58
CA TYR A 267 -7.94 -6.52 5.55
C TYR A 267 -7.08 -7.65 4.92
N PRO A 268 -6.84 -7.64 3.59
CA PRO A 268 -7.20 -6.59 2.62
C PRO A 268 -8.62 -6.67 2.03
N PHE A 269 -9.42 -7.66 2.42
CA PHE A 269 -10.78 -7.86 1.88
C PHE A 269 -11.87 -7.18 2.71
N GLY A 270 -11.46 -6.36 3.68
CA GLY A 270 -12.30 -5.59 4.58
C GLY A 270 -11.49 -4.50 5.28
N TRP A 271 -12.09 -3.80 6.23
CA TRP A 271 -11.47 -2.60 6.82
C TRP A 271 -10.58 -2.93 8.02
N LYS A 272 -10.74 -4.10 8.64
CA LYS A 272 -10.19 -4.36 9.96
C LYS A 272 -8.87 -5.12 9.92
N HIS A 273 -7.95 -4.74 10.78
CA HIS A 273 -6.74 -5.50 11.06
C HIS A 273 -6.88 -6.13 12.45
N ASN A 274 -6.61 -7.43 12.58
CA ASN A 274 -6.79 -8.18 13.84
C ASN A 274 -8.16 -7.96 14.54
N GLY A 275 -9.21 -7.73 13.74
CA GLY A 275 -10.57 -7.53 14.23
C GLY A 275 -10.89 -6.11 14.75
N ASP A 276 -9.97 -5.15 14.62
CA ASP A 276 -10.19 -3.74 14.97
C ASP A 276 -9.87 -2.80 13.79
N PHE A 277 -10.30 -1.55 13.88
CA PHE A 277 -9.97 -0.52 12.89
C PHE A 277 -8.51 -0.08 12.99
N ASN A 278 -8.01 0.60 11.98
CA ASN A 278 -6.72 1.30 11.99
C ASN A 278 -6.81 2.56 11.12
N ASN A 279 -5.96 3.56 11.38
CA ASN A 279 -6.05 4.85 10.69
C ASN A 279 -5.71 4.79 9.20
N HIS A 280 -4.89 3.82 8.77
CA HIS A 280 -4.59 3.62 7.35
C HIS A 280 -5.86 3.23 6.58
N ASN A 281 -6.54 2.17 7.01
CA ASN A 281 -7.74 1.71 6.32
C ASN A 281 -8.89 2.72 6.47
N ASN A 282 -8.96 3.42 7.61
CA ASN A 282 -9.93 4.51 7.79
C ASN A 282 -9.68 5.67 6.81
N TYR A 283 -8.41 6.02 6.56
CA TYR A 283 -8.03 7.00 5.54
C TYR A 283 -8.47 6.52 4.15
N ASP A 284 -8.14 5.29 3.79
CA ASP A 284 -8.46 4.72 2.47
C ASP A 284 -9.96 4.76 2.18
N VAL A 285 -10.76 4.23 3.11
CA VAL A 285 -12.22 4.19 3.01
C VAL A 285 -12.83 5.59 2.93
N THR A 286 -12.37 6.51 3.77
CA THR A 286 -12.91 7.88 3.78
C THR A 286 -12.61 8.60 2.47
N LYS A 287 -11.42 8.39 1.90
CA LYS A 287 -11.05 8.95 0.60
C LYS A 287 -11.85 8.35 -0.55
N ILE A 288 -12.15 7.04 -0.51
CA ILE A 288 -13.05 6.40 -1.49
C ILE A 288 -14.42 7.07 -1.45
N PHE A 289 -14.98 7.28 -0.25
CA PHE A 289 -16.27 7.95 -0.11
C PHE A 289 -16.25 9.41 -0.56
N ASP A 290 -15.20 10.16 -0.27
CA ASP A 290 -15.05 11.55 -0.73
C ASP A 290 -15.07 11.63 -2.26
N LEU A 291 -14.23 10.85 -2.92
CA LEU A 291 -14.07 10.88 -4.38
C LEU A 291 -15.35 10.49 -5.14
N GLY A 292 -16.15 9.58 -4.58
CA GLY A 292 -17.41 9.14 -5.19
C GLY A 292 -18.66 9.82 -4.65
N TRP A 293 -18.55 10.75 -3.70
CA TRP A 293 -19.69 11.28 -2.94
C TRP A 293 -20.84 11.78 -3.84
N SER A 294 -20.49 12.53 -4.88
CA SER A 294 -21.44 13.12 -5.83
C SER A 294 -22.07 12.13 -6.82
N LYS A 295 -21.66 10.85 -6.77
CA LYS A 295 -22.02 9.81 -7.74
C LYS A 295 -23.04 8.80 -7.21
N VAL A 296 -23.38 8.88 -5.92
CA VAL A 296 -24.33 8.00 -5.26
C VAL A 296 -25.51 8.78 -4.69
N ASP A 297 -26.59 8.08 -4.33
CA ASP A 297 -27.79 8.72 -3.80
C ASP A 297 -27.66 9.12 -2.32
N GLY A 298 -28.62 9.90 -1.84
CA GLY A 298 -28.63 10.38 -0.45
C GLY A 298 -28.75 9.27 0.59
N THR A 299 -29.31 8.11 0.26
CA THR A 299 -29.41 6.98 1.20
C THR A 299 -28.04 6.33 1.39
N THR A 300 -27.31 6.10 0.30
CA THR A 300 -25.93 5.59 0.31
C THR A 300 -24.99 6.59 0.97
N GLN A 301 -25.11 7.89 0.67
CA GLN A 301 -24.39 8.96 1.38
C GLN A 301 -24.63 8.90 2.89
N ASN A 302 -25.89 8.81 3.31
CA ASN A 302 -26.23 8.71 4.73
C ASN A 302 -25.63 7.46 5.41
N ALA A 303 -25.48 6.35 4.68
CA ALA A 303 -24.80 5.16 5.20
C ALA A 303 -23.31 5.39 5.37
N ALA A 304 -22.64 5.91 4.34
CA ALA A 304 -21.23 6.28 4.40
C ALA A 304 -20.93 7.32 5.49
N SER A 305 -21.77 8.35 5.67
CA SER A 305 -21.64 9.32 6.77
C SER A 305 -21.63 8.66 8.15
N ARG A 306 -22.46 7.63 8.37
CA ARG A 306 -22.50 6.91 9.65
C ARG A 306 -21.22 6.12 9.89
N ASP A 307 -20.69 5.48 8.86
CA ASP A 307 -19.45 4.72 8.98
C ASP A 307 -18.23 5.65 9.12
N ILE A 308 -18.19 6.80 8.42
CA ILE A 308 -17.15 7.83 8.64
C ILE A 308 -17.21 8.34 10.09
N ALA A 309 -18.40 8.62 10.62
CA ALA A 309 -18.57 9.03 12.02
C ALA A 309 -18.05 7.97 13.00
N LEU A 310 -18.30 6.69 12.70
CA LEU A 310 -17.83 5.56 13.50
C LEU A 310 -16.30 5.49 13.53
N VAL A 311 -15.65 5.50 12.37
CA VAL A 311 -14.18 5.40 12.30
C VAL A 311 -13.49 6.67 12.80
N LEU A 312 -14.13 7.84 12.67
CA LEU A 312 -13.64 9.08 13.28
C LEU A 312 -13.71 9.01 14.81
N HIS A 313 -14.82 8.52 15.37
CA HIS A 313 -14.93 8.32 16.80
C HIS A 313 -13.88 7.33 17.31
N TRP A 314 -13.66 6.22 16.58
CA TRP A 314 -12.63 5.25 16.91
C TRP A 314 -11.24 5.90 16.88
N CYS A 315 -10.88 6.65 15.82
CA CYS A 315 -9.59 7.35 15.73
C CYS A 315 -9.34 8.20 16.97
N LEU A 316 -10.29 9.07 17.32
CA LEU A 316 -10.15 10.03 18.43
C LEU A 316 -10.12 9.38 19.82
N THR A 317 -10.68 8.18 19.98
CA THR A 317 -10.85 7.54 21.30
C THR A 317 -10.04 6.28 21.53
N LYS A 318 -9.56 5.64 20.45
CA LYS A 318 -8.82 4.38 20.49
C LYS A 318 -7.43 4.48 19.88
N SER A 319 -7.26 5.29 18.83
CA SER A 319 -5.98 5.38 18.13
C SER A 319 -5.06 6.49 18.67
N MET A 320 -5.59 7.40 19.50
CA MET A 320 -4.85 8.58 19.96
C MET A 320 -4.54 8.55 21.45
N THR A 321 -3.39 9.09 21.81
CA THR A 321 -3.01 9.36 23.20
C THR A 321 -3.53 10.74 23.66
N PRO A 322 -3.73 10.94 24.98
CA PRO A 322 -4.21 12.22 25.50
C PRO A 322 -3.31 13.42 25.24
N ASP A 323 -2.04 13.24 24.84
CA ASP A 323 -1.09 14.29 24.49
C ASP A 323 -1.00 14.56 22.97
N GLY A 324 -1.85 13.92 22.16
CA GLY A 324 -1.93 14.15 20.71
C GLY A 324 -1.01 13.27 19.89
N GLY A 325 -0.50 12.18 20.45
CA GLY A 325 0.20 11.13 19.72
C GLY A 325 -0.77 10.09 19.16
N PHE A 326 -0.25 9.23 18.29
CA PHE A 326 -0.96 8.06 17.80
C PHE A 326 -0.37 6.80 18.40
N ILE A 327 -1.24 5.85 18.75
CA ILE A 327 -0.85 4.54 19.27
C ILE A 327 -0.38 3.71 18.08
N ASP A 328 0.89 3.30 18.13
CA ASP A 328 1.50 2.42 17.14
C ASP A 328 0.96 0.98 17.25
N ASP A 329 0.74 0.35 16.11
CA ASP A 329 0.50 -1.09 15.96
C ASP A 329 1.65 -1.68 15.13
N PRO A 330 2.67 -2.25 15.78
CA PRO A 330 3.85 -2.77 15.08
C PRO A 330 3.56 -4.03 14.27
N THR A 331 2.34 -4.58 14.34
CA THR A 331 1.90 -5.68 13.47
C THR A 331 1.31 -5.20 12.16
N PHE A 332 1.10 -3.88 12.02
CA PHE A 332 0.52 -3.24 10.85
C PHE A 332 1.43 -2.16 10.26
N TYR A 333 1.89 -1.21 11.09
CA TYR A 333 2.77 -0.12 10.63
C TYR A 333 4.23 -0.54 10.64
N ASN A 334 5.00 0.03 9.72
CA ASN A 334 6.45 -0.18 9.63
C ASN A 334 7.24 0.79 10.52
N SER A 335 6.62 1.89 10.99
CA SER A 335 7.26 2.92 11.82
C SER A 335 6.24 3.69 12.67
N VAL A 336 6.71 4.34 13.73
CA VAL A 336 5.90 5.29 14.51
C VAL A 336 5.47 6.48 13.64
N GLY A 337 6.34 6.95 12.75
CA GLY A 337 6.02 7.99 11.77
C GLY A 337 4.85 7.63 10.87
N ALA A 338 4.74 6.36 10.44
CA ALA A 338 3.60 5.88 9.67
C ALA A 338 2.28 5.98 10.46
N ALA A 339 2.29 5.67 11.76
CA ALA A 339 1.10 5.83 12.61
C ALA A 339 0.65 7.31 12.67
N TYR A 340 1.59 8.26 12.74
CA TYR A 340 1.28 9.69 12.62
C TYR A 340 0.77 10.07 11.24
N TYR A 341 1.44 9.64 10.17
CA TYR A 341 1.04 9.96 8.81
C TYR A 341 -0.38 9.52 8.50
N TYR A 342 -0.75 8.28 8.80
CA TYR A 342 -2.09 7.78 8.54
C TYR A 342 -3.13 8.39 9.49
N GLY A 343 -2.79 8.61 10.75
CA GLY A 343 -3.66 9.31 11.71
C GLY A 343 -3.99 10.73 11.26
N VAL A 344 -2.98 11.50 10.87
CA VAL A 344 -3.14 12.86 10.34
C VAL A 344 -3.88 12.84 9.00
N SER A 345 -3.50 11.97 8.07
CA SER A 345 -4.12 11.88 6.75
C SER A 345 -5.59 11.53 6.84
N PHE A 346 -5.98 10.62 7.74
CA PHE A 346 -7.38 10.31 8.00
C PHE A 346 -8.14 11.51 8.56
N LEU A 347 -7.61 12.19 9.59
CA LEU A 347 -8.26 13.36 10.18
C LEU A 347 -8.41 14.52 9.19
N ASP A 348 -7.40 14.75 8.36
CA ASP A 348 -7.42 15.73 7.28
C ASP A 348 -8.48 15.37 6.22
N GLN A 349 -8.48 14.13 5.74
CA GLN A 349 -9.44 13.62 4.76
C GLN A 349 -10.89 13.62 5.27
N ALA A 350 -11.10 13.37 6.56
CA ALA A 350 -12.41 13.50 7.20
C ALA A 350 -12.84 14.97 7.42
N GLY A 351 -11.95 15.93 7.16
CA GLY A 351 -12.14 17.36 7.36
C GLY A 351 -12.13 17.78 8.83
N TYR A 352 -11.53 16.99 9.72
CA TYR A 352 -11.56 17.22 11.16
C TYR A 352 -10.83 18.51 11.58
N PHE A 353 -9.76 18.88 10.88
CA PHE A 353 -9.00 20.11 11.18
C PHE A 353 -9.67 21.39 10.67
N GLY A 354 -10.63 21.27 9.75
CA GLY A 354 -11.28 22.38 9.09
C GLY A 354 -12.28 23.14 9.97
N THR A 355 -12.54 24.41 9.61
CA THR A 355 -13.56 25.25 10.26
C THR A 355 -14.91 25.23 9.55
N THR A 356 -14.99 24.59 8.38
CA THR A 356 -16.22 24.37 7.61
C THR A 356 -16.69 22.92 7.73
N ALA A 357 -17.97 22.69 7.45
CA ALA A 357 -18.53 21.35 7.41
C ALA A 357 -17.87 20.54 6.27
N PRO A 358 -17.39 19.30 6.52
CA PRO A 358 -16.88 18.42 5.48
C PRO A 358 -18.01 17.83 4.62
N PHE A 359 -17.65 17.13 3.55
CA PHE A 359 -18.61 16.60 2.57
C PHE A 359 -19.68 15.66 3.15
N TRP A 360 -19.40 15.01 4.29
CA TRP A 360 -20.21 13.93 4.85
C TRP A 360 -21.05 14.32 6.08
N THR A 361 -20.94 15.55 6.59
CA THR A 361 -21.75 16.03 7.73
C THR A 361 -22.01 17.53 7.64
N ASP A 362 -23.12 18.00 8.23
CA ASP A 362 -23.52 19.42 8.17
C ASP A 362 -22.81 20.33 9.18
N LYS A 363 -21.93 19.76 10.03
CA LYS A 363 -21.30 20.49 11.13
C LYS A 363 -19.77 20.42 11.04
N PRO A 364 -19.08 21.56 11.28
CA PRO A 364 -17.63 21.55 11.45
C PRO A 364 -17.23 20.89 12.78
N PHE A 365 -15.92 20.76 13.01
CA PHE A 365 -15.33 20.26 14.24
C PHE A 365 -14.59 21.39 14.99
N PRO A 366 -15.23 22.06 15.97
CA PRO A 366 -14.63 23.22 16.64
C PRO A 366 -13.29 22.93 17.33
N ASP A 367 -13.08 21.69 17.78
CA ASP A 367 -11.85 21.26 18.46
C ASP A 367 -10.71 20.91 17.48
N GLY A 368 -11.01 20.86 16.17
CA GLY A 368 -10.09 20.48 15.10
C GLY A 368 -8.77 21.25 15.10
N PRO A 369 -8.79 22.59 15.01
CA PRO A 369 -7.57 23.40 15.02
C PRO A 369 -6.73 23.21 16.29
N ALA A 370 -7.37 23.04 17.45
CA ALA A 370 -6.67 22.81 18.70
C ALA A 370 -5.98 21.44 18.73
N LEU A 371 -6.65 20.40 18.22
CA LEU A 371 -6.06 19.07 18.08
C LEU A 371 -4.92 19.07 17.06
N CYS A 372 -5.08 19.73 15.92
CA CYS A 372 -4.03 19.89 14.90
C CYS A 372 -2.73 20.43 15.52
N CYS A 373 -2.82 21.55 16.25
CA CYS A 373 -1.66 22.11 16.94
C CYS A 373 -1.05 21.18 17.99
N LYS A 374 -1.89 20.39 18.67
CA LYS A 374 -1.44 19.43 19.68
C LYS A 374 -0.63 18.29 19.05
N ILE A 375 -1.08 17.75 17.91
CA ILE A 375 -0.34 16.73 17.15
C ILE A 375 1.00 17.30 16.65
N GLN A 376 1.01 18.51 16.08
CA GLN A 376 2.28 19.14 15.64
C GLN A 376 3.30 19.23 16.77
N LYS A 377 2.86 19.68 17.97
CA LYS A 377 3.73 19.78 19.14
C LYS A 377 4.25 18.43 19.57
N LYS A 378 3.40 17.41 19.50
CA LYS A 378 3.76 16.04 19.86
C LYS A 378 4.83 15.49 18.92
N ILE A 379 4.63 15.54 17.59
CA ILE A 379 5.63 15.12 16.59
C ILE A 379 6.99 15.80 16.85
N LYS A 380 6.97 17.13 17.02
CA LYS A 380 8.19 17.92 17.30
C LYS A 380 8.87 17.50 18.62
N SER A 381 8.09 17.22 19.66
CA SER A 381 8.62 16.83 20.98
C SER A 381 9.24 15.44 21.00
N GLU A 382 8.76 14.53 20.14
CA GLU A 382 9.32 13.18 19.99
C GLU A 382 10.56 13.15 19.11
N GLY A 383 10.85 14.24 18.37
CA GLY A 383 12.01 14.35 17.51
C GLY A 383 11.96 13.39 16.32
N LEU A 384 10.75 13.04 15.85
CA LEU A 384 10.56 12.20 14.67
C LEU A 384 11.05 12.93 13.42
N ASP A 385 11.95 12.31 12.66
CA ASP A 385 12.55 12.89 11.45
C ASP A 385 12.50 11.97 10.22
N ASP A 386 11.76 10.87 10.31
CA ASP A 386 11.43 10.02 9.16
C ASP A 386 10.50 10.74 8.18
N ASP A 387 10.41 10.22 6.96
CA ASP A 387 9.71 10.91 5.87
C ASP A 387 8.20 10.93 6.07
N GLU A 388 7.63 9.89 6.70
CA GLU A 388 6.21 9.85 7.06
C GLU A 388 5.86 10.90 8.11
N ALA A 389 6.71 11.08 9.14
CA ALA A 389 6.52 12.13 10.14
C ALA A 389 6.63 13.54 9.54
N LYS A 390 7.53 13.75 8.57
CA LYS A 390 7.63 15.03 7.83
C LYS A 390 6.38 15.28 7.00
N ALA A 391 5.90 14.28 6.26
CA ALA A 391 4.68 14.40 5.45
C ALA A 391 3.43 14.66 6.33
N ALA A 392 3.36 14.04 7.51
CA ALA A 392 2.33 14.33 8.50
C ALA A 392 2.40 15.79 8.98
N LEU A 393 3.61 16.31 9.24
CA LEU A 393 3.79 17.68 9.69
C LEU A 393 3.43 18.69 8.60
N GLU A 394 3.77 18.42 7.34
CA GLU A 394 3.39 19.25 6.19
C GLU A 394 1.86 19.41 6.11
N LYS A 395 1.12 18.30 6.15
CA LYS A 395 -0.36 18.30 6.18
C LYS A 395 -0.93 19.11 7.34
N LEU A 396 -0.36 18.97 8.54
CA LEU A 396 -0.82 19.72 9.71
C LEU A 396 -0.55 21.22 9.56
N VAL A 397 0.60 21.60 9.00
CA VAL A 397 0.96 22.99 8.75
C VAL A 397 0.02 23.61 7.71
N ASP A 398 -0.32 22.87 6.66
CA ASP A 398 -1.30 23.32 5.66
C ASP A 398 -2.69 23.48 6.28
N ALA A 399 -3.09 22.58 7.17
CA ALA A 399 -4.41 22.58 7.79
C ALA A 399 -4.61 23.69 8.84
N CYS A 400 -3.63 23.93 9.72
CA CYS A 400 -3.79 24.85 10.86
C CYS A 400 -2.64 25.86 11.07
N GLY A 401 -1.71 25.96 10.12
CA GLY A 401 -0.51 26.78 10.24
C GLY A 401 0.53 26.18 11.18
N ASN A 402 1.70 26.81 11.27
CA ASN A 402 2.77 26.33 12.14
C ASN A 402 2.49 26.67 13.62
N CYS A 403 2.21 25.64 14.43
CA CYS A 403 1.97 25.80 15.86
C CYS A 403 3.30 25.72 16.63
N THR A 404 3.65 26.83 17.29
CA THR A 404 4.84 26.95 18.16
C THR A 404 4.62 26.38 19.55
#